data_AF-S4P1A2-F1
#
_entry.id   AF-S4P1A2-F1
#
_cell.length_a   1.000
_cell.length_b   1.000
_cell.length_c   1.000
_cell.angle_alpha   90.00
_cell.angle_beta   90.00
_cell.angle_gamma   90.00
#
_symmetry.space_group_name_H-M   'P 1'
#
loop_
_entity.id
_entity.type
_entity.pdbx_description
1 polymer ?
#
loop_
_entity_poly.entity_id
_entity_poly.type
_entity_poly.pdbx_seq_one_letter_code
_entity_poly.pdbx_strand_id
1 'polypeptide(L)'
;MSVNSQGLVDVRFFGAHDRAWVPARDCFLYCEKDPNNFKAKRQDILESMHEAEDHIRNITQKYGKFVYAAFKTHLDPTKLGEQLKM
;
A
#
# COMPACT_ATOMS: atom_id res chain seq x y z
N MET A 1 -10.13 2.19 -2.79
CA MET A 1 -9.55 1.42 -3.89
C MET A 1 -10.69 0.77 -4.66
N SER A 2 -10.82 1.14 -5.93
CA SER A 2 -11.67 0.44 -6.90
C SER A 2 -10.77 -0.09 -8.01
N VAL A 3 -11.19 -1.17 -8.67
CA VAL A 3 -10.49 -1.73 -9.82
C VAL A 3 -11.39 -1.53 -11.03
N ASN A 4 -10.87 -0.94 -12.10
CA ASN A 4 -11.65 -0.73 -13.32
C ASN A 4 -11.66 -1.99 -14.20
N SER A 5 -12.49 -2.00 -15.24
CA SER A 5 -12.60 -3.11 -16.20
C SER A 5 -11.32 -3.39 -16.99
N GLN A 6 -10.35 -2.47 -16.95
CA GLN A 6 -9.03 -2.61 -17.59
C GLN A 6 -7.97 -3.19 -16.63
N GLY A 7 -8.34 -3.57 -15.41
CA GLY A 7 -7.40 -4.11 -14.41
C GLY A 7 -6.49 -3.06 -13.78
N LEU A 8 -6.85 -1.78 -13.87
CA LEU A 8 -6.16 -0.69 -13.17
C LEU A 8 -6.83 -0.46 -11.81
N VAL A 9 -6.02 -0.16 -10.82
CA VAL A 9 -6.41 0.12 -9.44
C VAL A 9 -6.36 1.62 -9.21
N ASP A 10 -7.44 2.19 -8.70
CA ASP A 10 -7.46 3.56 -8.18
C ASP A 10 -6.73 3.60 -6.84
N VAL A 11 -5.51 4.14 -6.86
CA VAL A 11 -4.65 4.30 -5.69
C VAL A 11 -4.55 5.77 -5.31
N ARG A 12 -4.34 6.01 -4.02
CA ARG A 12 -4.00 7.32 -3.47
C ARG A 12 -2.67 7.19 -2.74
N PHE A 13 -1.67 7.98 -3.12
CA PHE A 13 -0.35 7.88 -2.52
C PHE A 13 -0.30 8.60 -1.17
N PHE A 14 0.53 8.11 -0.26
CA PHE A 14 0.96 8.86 0.92
C PHE A 14 1.86 10.03 0.50
N GLY A 15 2.00 11.05 1.34
CA GLY A 15 2.70 12.30 1.03
C GLY A 15 1.81 13.27 0.25
N ALA A 16 1.94 13.28 -1.08
CA ALA A 16 1.25 14.26 -1.94
C ALA A 16 -0.26 14.02 -2.09
N HIS A 17 -0.77 12.86 -1.66
CA HIS A 17 -2.18 12.49 -1.69
C HIS A 17 -2.84 12.53 -3.08
N ASP A 18 -2.02 12.46 -4.13
CA ASP A 18 -2.45 12.36 -5.51
C ASP A 18 -3.07 10.99 -5.78
N ARG A 19 -3.96 10.97 -6.79
CA ARG A 19 -4.64 9.75 -7.23
C ARG A 19 -4.14 9.36 -8.61
N ALA A 20 -3.94 8.06 -8.81
CA ALA A 20 -3.55 7.51 -10.08
C ALA A 20 -4.21 6.15 -10.32
N TRP A 21 -4.32 5.80 -11.60
CA TRP A 21 -4.65 4.45 -12.04
C TRP A 21 -3.36 3.66 -12.24
N VAL A 22 -3.13 2.63 -11.43
CA VAL A 22 -1.93 1.79 -11.49
C VAL A 22 -2.32 0.37 -11.89
N PRO A 23 -1.61 -0.30 -12.81
CA PRO A 23 -1.89 -1.70 -13.13
C PRO A 23 -1.80 -2.58 -11.88
N ALA A 24 -2.80 -3.43 -11.62
CA ALA A 24 -2.83 -4.28 -10.43
C ALA A 24 -1.59 -5.19 -10.30
N ARG A 25 -1.01 -5.62 -11.43
CA ARG A 25 0.24 -6.41 -11.49
C ARG A 25 1.45 -5.71 -10.86
N ASP A 26 1.46 -4.38 -10.90
CA ASP A 26 2.54 -3.53 -10.40
C ASP A 26 2.28 -3.09 -8.94
N CYS A 27 1.16 -3.53 -8.36
CA CYS A 27 0.80 -3.29 -6.97
C CYS A 27 1.16 -4.49 -6.09
N PHE A 28 1.76 -4.20 -4.94
CA PHE A 28 2.08 -5.18 -3.91
C PHE A 28 1.36 -4.84 -2.61
N LEU A 29 1.03 -5.85 -1.83
CA LEU A 29 0.57 -5.66 -0.46
C LEU A 29 1.71 -5.10 0.41
N TYR A 30 1.35 -4.26 1.37
CA TYR A 30 2.31 -3.63 2.27
C TYR A 30 3.03 -4.70 3.10
N CYS A 31 4.36 -4.63 3.15
CA CYS A 31 5.20 -5.56 3.90
C CYS A 31 6.27 -4.79 4.69
N GLU A 32 6.83 -5.41 5.72
CA GLU A 32 7.83 -4.75 6.58
C GLU A 32 9.12 -4.37 5.83
N LYS A 33 9.44 -5.11 4.76
CA LYS A 33 10.66 -4.89 3.99
C LYS A 33 10.37 -3.95 2.83
N ASP A 34 11.14 -2.86 2.74
CA ASP A 34 11.08 -1.95 1.61
C ASP A 34 11.34 -2.72 0.28
N PRO A 35 10.38 -2.78 -0.66
CA PRO A 35 10.58 -3.43 -1.94
C PRO A 35 11.50 -2.64 -2.86
N ASN A 36 11.76 -1.37 -2.56
CA ASN A 36 12.57 -0.50 -3.38
C ASN A 36 14.07 -0.62 -3.06
N ASN A 37 14.87 -0.93 -4.08
CA ASN A 37 16.33 -1.01 -3.99
C ASN A 37 17.02 0.33 -4.33
N PHE A 38 16.33 1.46 -4.15
CA PHE A 38 16.91 2.76 -4.48
C PHE A 38 17.98 3.15 -3.46
N LYS A 39 19.21 3.35 -3.96
CA LYS A 39 20.39 3.72 -3.15
C LYS A 39 20.28 5.11 -2.49
N ALA A 40 19.34 5.95 -2.93
CA ALA A 40 19.04 7.25 -2.33
C ALA A 40 17.52 7.42 -2.23
N LYS A 41 17.00 7.47 -1.01
CA LYS A 41 15.59 7.81 -0.76
C LYS A 41 15.44 9.33 -0.93
N ARG A 42 14.65 9.75 -1.92
CA ARG A 42 14.23 11.15 -2.05
C ARG A 42 13.45 11.56 -0.81
N GLN A 43 13.59 12.80 -0.34
CA GLN A 43 12.95 13.28 0.88
C GLN A 43 11.42 13.07 0.85
N ASP A 44 10.78 13.33 -0.30
CA ASP A 44 9.35 13.10 -0.50
C ASP A 44 8.93 11.64 -0.23
N ILE A 45 9.79 10.67 -0.57
CA ILE A 45 9.53 9.25 -0.32
C ILE A 45 9.64 8.96 1.19
N LEU A 46 10.59 9.58 1.89
CA LEU A 46 10.73 9.40 3.34
C LEU A 46 9.50 9.93 4.08
N GLU A 47 8.98 11.10 3.69
CA GLU A 47 7.74 11.65 4.25
C GLU A 47 6.54 10.74 3.97
N SER A 48 6.44 10.22 2.74
CA SER A 48 5.39 9.27 2.35
C SER A 48 5.45 7.98 3.17
N MET A 49 6.65 7.46 3.43
CA MET A 49 6.85 6.25 4.24
C MET A 49 6.52 6.50 5.71
N HIS A 50 6.89 7.66 6.25
CA HIS A 50 6.56 8.03 7.63
C HIS A 50 5.04 8.13 7.83
N GLU A 51 4.34 8.76 6.89
CA GLU A 51 2.88 8.84 6.93
C GLU A 51 2.22 7.45 6.84
N ALA A 52 2.76 6.55 6.01
CA ALA A 52 2.29 5.18 5.92
C ALA A 52 2.46 4.41 7.25
N GLU A 53 3.59 4.59 7.94
CA GLU A 53 3.83 4.00 9.28
C GLU A 53 2.86 4.52 10.33
N ASP A 54 2.61 5.83 10.36
CA ASP A 54 1.64 6.45 11.26
C ASP A 54 0.22 5.94 10.97
N HIS A 55 -0.13 5.77 9.68
CA HIS A 55 -1.41 5.19 9.29
C HIS A 55 -1.57 3.75 9.80
N ILE A 56 -0.54 2.92 9.66
CA ILE A 56 -0.54 1.54 10.17
C ILE A 56 -0.67 1.52 11.70
N ARG A 57 0.02 2.42 12.41
CA ARG A 57 -0.12 2.56 13.87
C ARG A 57 -1.55 2.91 14.25
N ASN A 58 -2.17 3.85 13.56
CA ASN A 58 -3.56 4.27 13.80
C ASN A 58 -4.56 3.14 13.52
N ILE A 59 -4.38 2.39 12.42
CA ILE A 59 -5.18 1.20 12.12
C ILE A 59 -5.03 0.16 13.23
N THR A 60 -3.79 -0.12 13.64
CA THR A 60 -3.49 -1.10 14.70
C THR A 60 -4.13 -0.69 16.01
N GLN A 61 -4.10 0.60 16.38
CA GLN A 61 -4.76 1.10 17.59
C GLN A 61 -6.29 1.00 17.50
N LYS A 62 -6.87 1.25 16.32
CA LYS A 62 -8.32 1.26 16.12
C LYS A 62 -8.94 -0.13 16.01
N TYR A 63 -8.24 -1.07 15.36
CA TYR A 63 -8.76 -2.41 15.04
C TYR A 63 -7.99 -3.54 15.75
N GLY A 64 -6.96 -3.21 16.53
CA GLY A 64 -6.22 -4.12 17.41
C GLY A 64 -4.96 -4.71 16.79
N LYS A 65 -4.95 -5.00 15.49
CA LYS A 65 -3.78 -5.56 14.81
C LYS A 65 -3.70 -5.10 13.36
N PHE A 66 -2.48 -4.97 12.85
CA PHE A 66 -2.18 -4.92 11.43
C PHE A 66 -1.27 -6.10 11.07
N VAL A 67 -1.58 -6.81 9.99
CA VAL A 67 -0.79 -7.96 9.53
C VAL A 67 -0.04 -7.57 8.26
N TYR A 68 1.29 -7.52 8.36
CA TYR A 68 2.14 -7.30 7.19
C TYR A 68 2.08 -8.50 6.24
N ALA A 69 2.04 -8.24 4.94
CA ALA A 69 2.11 -9.27 3.93
C ALA A 69 3.55 -9.80 3.76
N ALA A 70 3.69 -10.97 3.13
CA ALA A 70 4.99 -11.48 2.74
C ALA A 70 5.64 -10.56 1.67
N PHE A 71 6.97 -10.57 1.61
CA PHE A 71 7.73 -9.73 0.68
C PHE A 71 7.29 -9.96 -0.78
N LYS A 72 6.97 -8.87 -1.49
CA LYS A 72 6.47 -8.88 -2.89
C LYS A 72 5.19 -9.71 -3.09
N THR A 73 4.31 -9.76 -2.10
CA THR A 73 2.97 -10.34 -2.31
C THR A 73 2.18 -9.45 -3.27
N HIS A 74 1.79 -9.98 -4.43
CA HIS A 74 1.02 -9.22 -5.41
C HIS A 74 -0.38 -8.90 -4.88
N LEU A 75 -0.90 -7.74 -5.30
CA LEU A 75 -2.29 -7.39 -5.07
C LEU A 75 -3.18 -8.28 -5.94
N ASP A 76 -4.12 -8.98 -5.32
CA ASP A 76 -5.20 -9.70 -6.00
C ASP A 76 -6.49 -8.85 -5.94
N PRO A 77 -6.91 -8.24 -7.06
CA PRO A 77 -8.14 -7.44 -7.14
C PRO A 77 -9.40 -8.19 -6.69
N THR A 78 -9.43 -9.51 -6.84
CA THR A 78 -10.61 -10.33 -6.49
C THR A 78 -10.72 -10.60 -5.00
N LYS A 79 -9.61 -10.47 -4.26
CA LYS A 79 -9.51 -10.72 -2.82
C LYS A 79 -9.42 -9.44 -1.99
N LEU A 80 -9.70 -8.28 -2.58
CA LEU A 80 -9.70 -7.00 -1.84
C LEU A 80 -10.62 -7.03 -0.61
N GLY A 81 -11.74 -7.76 -0.67
CA GLY A 81 -12.64 -7.92 0.48
C GLY A 81 -12.06 -8.72 1.64
N GLU A 82 -11.09 -9.61 1.39
CA GLU A 82 -10.39 -10.36 2.44
C GLU A 82 -9.43 -9.46 3.22
N GLN A 83 -8.88 -8.43 2.58
CA GLN A 83 -7.99 -7.45 3.22
C GLN A 83 -8.70 -6.58 4.27
N LEU A 84 -10.03 -6.48 4.21
CA LEU A 84 -10.84 -5.77 5.21
C LEU A 84 -11.21 -6.63 6.43
N LYS A 85 -10.95 -7.95 6.36
CA LYS A 85 -11.35 -8.92 7.40
C LYS A 85 -10.18 -9.37 8.28
N MET A 86 -8.95 -8.92 7.98
CA MET A 86 -7.74 -9.25 8.73
C MET A 86 -7.48 -8.29 9.89
#